data_AF-A0A6L9ZEP3-F1
#
_entry.id   AF-A0A6L9ZEP3-F1
#
_cell.length_a   1.000
_cell.length_b   1.000
_cell.length_c   1.000
_cell.angle_alpha   90.00
_cell.angle_beta   90.00
_cell.angle_gamma   90.00
#
_symmetry.space_group_name_H-M   'P 1'
#
loop_
_entity.id
_entity.type
_entity.pdbx_description
1 polymer ?
#
loop_
_entity_poly.entity_id
_entity_poly.type
_entity_poly.pdbx_seq_one_letter_code
_entity_poly.pdbx_strand_id
1 'polypeptide(L)'
;MVKFSISRFILMAAIVIGVIVLVPTIKQITQQRAMTSAYELLTDPFLQFPTKDSVRVVWFTEFPGSRHTVTYGTSSYRKATATTTKLSRTREDQKSRVGNQTEDGQVYQKPIMRDIWRHEAIVTGLTPGLPVPYQVTSVKENGQVVRSKLFSLSALPNPETPQKILLTSDHQLMPMTAANLQKVVDTVGQIDGVFYVGDLVNIPDRASEWFDDNRGGAFFPCLQGRANYQLQKNGVKTTYHGGEIIQNAPIFPVVGNHEVMGRFSMEKDLNSQFNDPFPRAAAQAIYRQKAEQLNPDNDPNYYQDWLKNNTYNTDTYNEIFSLPNGKPYYAVTFGDIRLVVLYITNIWRTPSLSPNAKGRYQEREQDLDNPIAWGYGQHIFEPVSKGSPQYQWLQAELNSTEFQQAKYKIVMLHHPPHSLGGNIVPAYTDPVQIIERNRDGLVTAVRYEYPKDKDYIIRDVVPLLEAAGVQLVYYGHSHLWNRFVDGNGIHFLESSNVGNSYGAYVGEKKRPVPNGYNENYSATGDPNGLEPVMPTIAPLLGENNQPLPYIASNDLTVFSIFDTGTGIVTSYRFDTRSPNSDVIKFDQFVLKPRD
;
A
#
# COMPACT_ATOMS: atom_id res chain seq x y z
N MET A 1 -64.71 -40.81 42.55
CA MET A 1 -64.60 -39.32 42.64
C MET A 1 -63.13 -38.96 42.78
N VAL A 2 -62.42 -38.80 41.66
CA VAL A 2 -61.03 -38.34 41.65
C VAL A 2 -61.08 -36.84 41.32
N LYS A 3 -60.87 -35.99 42.33
CA LYS A 3 -60.75 -34.54 42.15
C LYS A 3 -59.45 -34.27 41.38
N PHE A 4 -59.55 -34.12 40.06
CA PHE A 4 -58.44 -33.58 39.27
C PHE A 4 -58.25 -32.11 39.68
N SER A 5 -57.12 -31.84 40.33
CA SER A 5 -56.78 -30.51 40.81
C SER A 5 -56.57 -29.57 39.62
N ILE A 6 -57.52 -28.66 39.41
CA ILE A 6 -57.48 -27.56 38.43
C ILE A 6 -56.15 -26.78 38.55
N SER A 7 -55.52 -26.77 39.73
CA SER A 7 -54.22 -26.13 39.96
C SER A 7 -53.07 -26.73 39.13
N ARG A 8 -53.08 -28.03 38.82
CA ARG A 8 -52.02 -28.67 38.01
C ARG A 8 -52.13 -28.30 36.53
N PHE A 9 -53.35 -28.13 36.02
CA PHE A 9 -53.56 -27.71 34.64
C PHE A 9 -53.21 -26.23 34.43
N ILE A 10 -53.56 -25.36 35.37
CA ILE A 10 -53.18 -23.94 35.32
C ILE A 10 -51.67 -23.77 35.43
N LEU A 11 -51.01 -24.56 36.29
CA LEU A 11 -49.56 -24.53 36.43
C LEU A 11 -48.85 -25.05 35.17
N MET A 12 -49.34 -26.13 34.56
CA MET A 12 -48.79 -26.62 33.28
C MET A 12 -49.02 -25.64 32.13
N ALA A 13 -50.21 -25.03 32.03
CA ALA A 13 -50.50 -24.04 31.00
C ALA A 13 -49.63 -22.78 31.17
N ALA A 14 -49.41 -22.31 32.40
CA ALA A 14 -48.52 -21.18 32.68
C ALA A 14 -47.05 -21.49 32.36
N ILE A 15 -46.58 -22.72 32.62
CA ILE A 15 -45.23 -23.17 32.25
C ILE A 15 -45.09 -23.25 30.73
N VAL A 16 -46.07 -23.81 30.02
CA VAL A 16 -46.04 -23.93 28.56
C VAL A 16 -46.09 -22.56 27.88
N ILE A 17 -46.94 -21.64 28.35
CA ILE A 17 -46.99 -20.26 27.85
C ILE A 17 -45.69 -19.52 28.19
N GLY A 18 -45.15 -19.71 29.40
CA GLY A 18 -43.86 -19.15 29.81
C GLY A 18 -42.72 -19.63 28.90
N VAL A 19 -42.68 -20.91 28.53
CA VAL A 19 -41.67 -21.47 27.62
C VAL A 19 -41.89 -20.98 26.18
N ILE A 20 -43.13 -20.90 25.70
CA ILE A 20 -43.44 -20.42 24.34
C ILE A 20 -43.16 -18.92 24.17
N VAL A 21 -43.25 -18.11 25.24
CA VAL A 21 -43.01 -16.66 25.18
C VAL A 21 -41.59 -16.29 25.61
N LEU A 22 -41.03 -16.88 26.68
CA LEU A 22 -39.66 -16.54 27.10
C LEU A 22 -38.59 -17.11 26.17
N VAL A 23 -38.76 -18.31 25.59
CA VAL A 23 -37.69 -18.92 24.78
C VAL A 23 -37.43 -18.16 23.47
N PRO A 24 -38.44 -17.73 22.69
CA PRO A 24 -38.20 -16.86 21.53
C PRO A 24 -37.69 -15.49 21.95
N THR A 25 -38.17 -14.92 23.06
CA THR A 25 -37.73 -13.59 23.52
C THR A 25 -36.28 -13.62 24.03
N ILE A 26 -35.87 -14.68 24.73
CA ILE A 26 -34.47 -14.91 25.13
C ILE A 26 -33.61 -15.20 23.91
N LYS A 27 -34.09 -15.99 22.92
CA LYS A 27 -33.40 -16.17 21.63
C LYS A 27 -33.26 -14.86 20.85
N GLN A 28 -34.26 -13.99 20.88
CA GLN A 28 -34.26 -12.71 20.17
C GLN A 28 -33.38 -11.68 20.89
N ILE A 29 -33.33 -11.69 22.23
CA ILE A 29 -32.41 -10.88 23.04
C ILE A 29 -30.96 -11.39 22.92
N THR A 30 -30.75 -12.71 22.86
CA THR A 30 -29.41 -13.30 22.63
C THR A 30 -28.97 -13.18 21.17
N GLN A 31 -29.88 -13.24 20.19
CA GLN A 31 -29.58 -12.91 18.79
C GLN A 31 -29.38 -11.41 18.57
N GLN A 32 -30.11 -10.52 19.27
CA GLN A 32 -29.83 -9.08 19.26
C GLN A 32 -28.50 -8.77 19.94
N ARG A 33 -28.17 -9.39 21.09
CA ARG A 33 -26.83 -9.28 21.71
C ARG A 33 -25.72 -9.89 20.87
N ALA A 34 -26.01 -10.96 20.10
CA ALA A 34 -25.05 -11.55 19.17
C ALA A 34 -24.93 -10.73 17.87
N MET A 35 -25.94 -9.96 17.49
CA MET A 35 -25.93 -9.05 16.33
C MET A 35 -25.45 -7.63 16.64
N THR A 36 -25.17 -7.28 17.90
CA THR A 36 -24.58 -5.99 18.30
C THR A 36 -23.23 -6.12 19.01
N SER A 37 -22.47 -7.18 18.76
CA SER A 37 -21.01 -7.11 18.90
C SER A 37 -20.44 -6.56 17.60
N ALA A 38 -20.69 -5.28 17.32
CA ALA A 38 -19.85 -4.56 16.38
C ALA A 38 -18.40 -4.78 16.84
N TYR A 39 -17.56 -5.34 15.97
CA TYR A 39 -16.15 -5.54 16.26
C TYR A 39 -15.56 -4.21 16.72
N GLU A 40 -15.29 -4.04 18.03
CA GLU A 40 -14.86 -2.74 18.57
C GLU A 40 -13.36 -2.45 18.29
N LEU A 41 -12.62 -3.41 17.72
CA LEU A 41 -11.30 -3.12 17.15
C LEU A 41 -11.48 -2.54 15.75
N LEU A 42 -10.73 -1.48 15.45
CA LEU A 42 -10.74 -0.85 14.13
C LEU A 42 -10.11 -1.76 13.08
N THR A 43 -9.12 -2.57 13.48
CA THR A 43 -8.53 -3.62 12.64
C THR A 43 -8.43 -4.94 13.42
N ASP A 44 -8.37 -6.06 12.70
CA ASP A 44 -7.71 -7.24 13.27
C ASP A 44 -6.20 -6.93 13.47
N PRO A 45 -5.48 -7.70 14.29
CA PRO A 45 -4.03 -7.56 14.38
C PRO A 45 -3.33 -7.95 13.08
N PHE A 46 -2.21 -7.31 12.78
CA PHE A 46 -1.32 -7.68 11.69
C PHE A 46 0.13 -7.83 12.15
N LEU A 47 0.89 -8.64 11.41
CA LEU A 47 2.25 -9.04 11.78
C LEU A 47 3.31 -8.22 11.03
N GLN A 48 4.43 -7.93 11.68
CA GLN A 48 5.54 -7.20 11.09
C GLN A 48 6.90 -7.66 11.63
N PHE A 49 7.91 -7.63 10.76
CA PHE A 49 9.35 -7.75 11.06
C PHE A 49 9.71 -8.83 12.10
N PRO A 50 9.44 -10.11 11.81
CA PRO A 50 9.86 -11.19 12.69
C PRO A 50 11.39 -11.26 12.81
N THR A 51 11.88 -11.58 14.00
CA THR A 51 13.28 -11.91 14.30
C THR A 51 13.42 -13.40 14.58
N LYS A 52 14.64 -13.87 14.87
CA LYS A 52 14.91 -15.28 15.24
C LYS A 52 14.00 -15.86 16.33
N ASP A 53 13.42 -15.02 17.19
CA ASP A 53 12.67 -15.44 18.38
C ASP A 53 11.50 -14.50 18.73
N SER A 54 11.18 -13.56 17.85
CA SER A 54 10.12 -12.58 18.10
C SER A 54 9.37 -12.16 16.84
N VAL A 55 8.21 -11.53 17.02
CA VAL A 55 7.46 -10.84 15.96
C VAL A 55 6.68 -9.67 16.55
N ARG A 56 6.48 -8.61 15.76
CA ARG A 56 5.63 -7.48 16.15
C ARG A 56 4.18 -7.78 15.78
N VAL A 57 3.28 -7.54 16.72
CA VAL A 57 1.83 -7.63 16.53
C VAL A 57 1.26 -6.23 16.72
N VAL A 58 0.58 -5.72 15.68
CA VAL A 58 0.05 -4.36 15.65
C VAL A 58 -1.44 -4.38 15.37
N TRP A 59 -2.21 -3.52 16.04
CA TRP A 59 -3.64 -3.33 15.74
C TRP A 59 -4.07 -1.91 16.10
N PHE A 60 -5.24 -1.51 15.59
CA PHE A 60 -5.78 -0.17 15.81
C PHE A 60 -7.12 -0.18 16.52
N THR A 61 -7.38 0.89 17.25
CA THR A 61 -8.67 1.19 17.85
C THR A 61 -8.99 2.68 17.74
N GLU A 62 -10.26 3.03 17.93
CA GLU A 62 -10.73 4.43 18.05
C GLU A 62 -10.81 4.88 19.52
N PHE A 63 -10.07 4.24 20.42
CA PHE A 63 -9.99 4.65 21.82
C PHE A 63 -8.57 4.44 22.36
N PRO A 64 -8.09 5.28 23.29
CA PRO A 64 -6.74 5.11 23.84
C PRO A 64 -6.59 3.80 24.61
N GLY A 65 -7.63 3.44 25.39
CA GLY A 65 -7.67 2.26 26.24
C GLY A 65 -6.79 2.37 27.48
N SER A 66 -7.07 1.53 28.49
CA SER A 66 -6.29 1.45 29.72
C SER A 66 -5.22 0.35 29.67
N ARG A 67 -5.42 -0.68 28.85
CA ARG A 67 -4.49 -1.81 28.70
C ARG A 67 -4.70 -2.57 27.40
N HIS A 68 -3.59 -2.92 26.76
CA HIS A 68 -3.54 -3.62 25.48
C HIS A 68 -2.54 -4.78 25.58
N THR A 69 -2.96 -5.99 25.24
CA THR A 69 -2.12 -7.19 25.40
C THR A 69 -2.32 -8.18 24.27
N VAL A 70 -1.25 -8.89 23.92
CA VAL A 70 -1.28 -10.12 23.11
C VAL A 70 -1.19 -11.31 24.05
N THR A 71 -2.12 -12.26 23.95
CA THR A 71 -2.00 -13.57 24.59
C THR A 71 -1.61 -14.60 23.54
N TYR A 72 -0.59 -15.43 23.80
CA TYR A 72 -0.05 -16.37 22.82
C TYR A 72 0.49 -17.66 23.45
N GLY A 73 0.57 -18.73 22.66
CA GLY A 73 1.08 -20.05 23.05
C GLY A 73 -0.01 -21.13 23.19
N THR A 74 0.41 -22.39 23.30
CA THR A 74 -0.49 -23.57 23.29
C THR A 74 -0.64 -24.26 24.65
N SER A 75 0.43 -24.36 25.44
CA SER A 75 0.47 -25.11 26.72
C SER A 75 0.66 -24.24 27.96
N SER A 76 1.22 -23.03 27.80
CA SER A 76 1.34 -22.02 28.85
C SER A 76 1.17 -20.66 28.21
N TYR A 77 -0.02 -20.08 28.35
CA TYR A 77 -0.34 -18.79 27.76
C TYR A 77 0.60 -17.70 28.30
N ARG A 78 1.39 -17.12 27.40
CA ARG A 78 2.21 -15.94 27.67
C ARG A 78 1.43 -14.70 27.30
N LYS A 79 1.84 -13.57 27.88
CA LYS A 79 1.29 -12.25 27.55
C LYS A 79 2.41 -11.28 27.19
N ALA A 80 2.19 -10.51 26.14
CA ALA A 80 2.99 -9.33 25.82
C ALA A 80 2.10 -8.09 25.96
N THR A 81 2.60 -7.05 26.62
CA THR A 81 1.91 -5.76 26.74
C THR A 81 2.26 -4.90 25.53
N ALA A 82 1.28 -4.22 24.97
CA ALA A 82 1.49 -3.30 23.86
C ALA A 82 1.82 -1.88 24.34
N THR A 83 2.63 -1.18 23.56
CA THR A 83 2.79 0.27 23.62
C THR A 83 1.71 0.91 22.75
N THR A 84 1.05 1.95 23.28
CA THR A 84 0.04 2.71 22.56
C THR A 84 0.62 4.04 22.07
N THR A 85 0.33 4.39 20.82
CA THR A 85 0.65 5.68 20.19
C THR A 85 -0.58 6.20 19.45
N LYS A 86 -0.76 7.51 19.37
CA LYS A 86 -1.86 8.13 18.62
C LYS A 86 -1.32 8.58 17.26
N LEU A 87 -2.04 8.29 16.18
CA LEU A 87 -1.68 8.79 14.86
C LEU A 87 -1.90 10.31 14.81
N SER A 88 -0.96 11.04 14.21
CA SER A 88 -0.89 12.49 14.32
C SER A 88 -1.61 13.23 13.20
N ARG A 89 -1.83 12.58 12.05
CA ARG A 89 -2.36 13.22 10.82
C ARG A 89 -3.62 12.60 10.24
N THR A 90 -4.13 11.53 10.84
CA THR A 90 -5.36 10.86 10.38
C THR A 90 -6.57 11.77 10.48
N ARG A 91 -7.29 11.91 9.37
CA ARG A 91 -8.39 12.86 9.17
C ARG A 91 -9.51 12.27 8.32
N GLU A 92 -10.65 12.94 8.32
CA GLU A 92 -11.74 12.73 7.37
C GLU A 92 -12.12 14.05 6.70
N ASP A 93 -12.63 14.00 5.47
CA ASP A 93 -13.06 15.17 4.71
C ASP A 93 -14.33 14.87 3.88
N GLN A 94 -14.72 15.83 3.04
CA GLN A 94 -15.91 15.70 2.17
C GLN A 94 -15.89 14.48 1.25
N LYS A 95 -14.72 13.91 0.94
CA LYS A 95 -14.61 12.73 0.06
C LYS A 95 -14.54 11.42 0.84
N SER A 96 -14.50 11.47 2.17
CA SER A 96 -14.58 10.28 3.01
C SER A 96 -15.90 9.52 2.81
N ARG A 97 -15.85 8.21 3.00
CA ARG A 97 -17.03 7.33 3.01
C ARG A 97 -16.98 6.52 4.29
N VAL A 98 -17.50 7.07 5.39
CA VAL A 98 -17.35 6.47 6.72
C VAL A 98 -18.49 6.85 7.65
N GLY A 99 -18.87 5.92 8.52
CA GLY A 99 -19.98 6.11 9.45
C GLY A 99 -21.25 6.52 8.70
N ASN A 100 -21.81 7.67 9.07
CA ASN A 100 -23.03 8.20 8.45
C ASN A 100 -22.79 8.97 7.14
N GLN A 101 -21.53 9.17 6.72
CA GLN A 101 -21.21 9.79 5.42
C GLN A 101 -21.12 8.71 4.34
N THR A 102 -22.19 8.56 3.55
CA THR A 102 -22.22 7.66 2.38
C THR A 102 -22.08 8.43 1.06
N GLU A 103 -22.22 9.75 1.10
CA GLU A 103 -22.10 10.65 -0.05
C GLU A 103 -21.11 11.80 0.24
N ASP A 104 -20.68 12.50 -0.81
CA ASP A 104 -19.74 13.60 -0.67
C ASP A 104 -20.31 14.72 0.20
N GLY A 105 -19.54 15.18 1.19
CA GLY A 105 -19.88 16.34 2.01
C GLY A 105 -21.16 16.17 2.82
N GLN A 106 -21.56 14.95 3.19
CA GLN A 106 -22.77 14.75 4.00
C GLN A 106 -22.54 15.09 5.48
N VAL A 107 -21.34 14.78 6.02
CA VAL A 107 -20.97 14.99 7.43
C VAL A 107 -19.80 15.95 7.54
N TYR A 108 -18.72 15.69 6.82
CA TYR A 108 -17.48 16.47 6.85
C TYR A 108 -17.45 17.44 5.67
N GLN A 109 -17.41 18.75 5.92
CA GLN A 109 -17.26 19.77 4.86
C GLN A 109 -15.78 20.11 4.60
N LYS A 110 -14.94 19.98 5.63
CA LYS A 110 -13.50 20.27 5.61
C LYS A 110 -12.76 19.21 6.42
N PRO A 111 -11.42 19.12 6.33
CA PRO A 111 -10.67 18.15 7.12
C PRO A 111 -10.96 18.25 8.61
N ILE A 112 -11.27 17.13 9.24
CA ILE A 112 -11.41 16.98 10.69
C ILE A 112 -10.50 15.85 11.15
N MET A 113 -9.77 16.06 12.25
CA MET A 113 -8.95 15.02 12.87
C MET A 113 -9.81 13.83 13.28
N ARG A 114 -9.35 12.62 12.94
CA ARG A 114 -9.91 11.37 13.43
C ARG A 114 -8.90 10.71 14.34
N ASP A 115 -9.30 10.55 15.59
CA ASP A 115 -8.43 9.99 16.61
C ASP A 115 -8.34 8.47 16.46
N ILE A 116 -7.15 7.99 16.15
CA ILE A 116 -6.85 6.57 16.00
C ILE A 116 -5.63 6.25 16.84
N TRP A 117 -5.70 5.14 17.57
CA TRP A 117 -4.64 4.65 18.42
C TRP A 117 -4.08 3.36 17.86
N ARG A 118 -2.76 3.34 17.73
CA ARG A 118 -1.97 2.20 17.35
C ARG A 118 -1.44 1.51 18.59
N HIS A 119 -1.63 0.20 18.65
CA HIS A 119 -1.09 -0.64 19.70
C HIS A 119 -0.09 -1.62 19.10
N GLU A 120 1.11 -1.66 19.64
CA GLU A 120 2.16 -2.57 19.20
C GLU A 120 2.74 -3.35 20.37
N ALA A 121 2.75 -4.68 20.25
CA ALA A 121 3.43 -5.57 21.17
C ALA A 121 4.52 -6.37 20.45
N ILE A 122 5.64 -6.59 21.14
CA ILE A 122 6.68 -7.52 20.70
C ILE A 122 6.43 -8.86 21.40
N VAL A 123 6.08 -9.89 20.63
CA VAL A 123 5.90 -11.25 21.10
C VAL A 123 7.25 -11.95 21.04
N THR A 124 7.77 -12.49 22.15
CA THR A 124 9.13 -13.05 22.27
C THR A 124 9.14 -14.51 22.70
N GLY A 125 10.32 -15.13 22.60
CA GLY A 125 10.54 -16.53 22.97
C GLY A 125 9.78 -17.50 22.07
N LEU A 126 9.64 -17.12 20.80
CA LEU A 126 9.10 -17.94 19.72
C LEU A 126 10.19 -18.86 19.17
N THR A 127 9.78 -19.99 18.58
CA THR A 127 10.68 -20.90 17.89
C THR A 127 10.47 -20.75 16.38
N PRO A 128 11.53 -20.52 15.58
CA PRO A 128 11.47 -20.52 14.13
C PRO A 128 10.75 -21.75 13.56
N GLY A 129 9.90 -21.52 12.56
CA GLY A 129 9.16 -22.60 11.88
C GLY A 129 8.03 -23.24 12.70
N LEU A 130 7.75 -22.76 13.92
CA LEU A 130 6.63 -23.23 14.74
C LEU A 130 5.59 -22.13 14.93
N PRO A 131 4.50 -22.13 14.13
CA PRO A 131 3.38 -21.23 14.35
C PRO A 131 2.73 -21.48 15.71
N VAL A 132 2.39 -20.41 16.41
CA VAL A 132 1.66 -20.44 17.68
C VAL A 132 0.38 -19.62 17.59
N PRO A 133 -0.72 -20.05 18.22
CA PRO A 133 -1.94 -19.27 18.25
C PRO A 133 -1.76 -18.02 19.11
N TYR A 134 -2.42 -16.93 18.72
CA TYR A 134 -2.46 -15.69 19.48
C TYR A 134 -3.82 -14.99 19.37
N GLN A 135 -4.08 -14.08 20.32
CA GLN A 135 -5.24 -13.19 20.34
C GLN A 135 -4.83 -11.84 20.95
N VAL A 136 -5.32 -10.74 20.38
CA VAL A 136 -5.16 -9.41 21.00
C VAL A 136 -6.37 -9.04 21.85
N THR A 137 -6.11 -8.34 22.94
CA THR A 137 -7.12 -7.85 23.88
C THR A 137 -6.87 -6.37 24.15
N SER A 138 -7.92 -5.55 24.01
CA SER A 138 -7.92 -4.13 24.38
C SER A 138 -8.96 -3.89 25.46
N VAL A 139 -8.58 -3.17 26.52
CA VAL A 139 -9.46 -2.80 27.63
C VAL A 139 -9.71 -1.30 27.55
N LYS A 140 -10.98 -0.91 27.42
CA LYS A 140 -11.40 0.51 27.43
C LYS A 140 -11.24 1.10 28.84
N GLU A 141 -11.34 2.42 28.95
CA GLU A 141 -11.27 3.13 30.24
C GLU A 141 -12.39 2.72 31.21
N ASN A 142 -13.58 2.40 30.68
CA ASN A 142 -14.71 1.90 31.46
C ASN A 142 -14.60 0.41 31.85
N GLY A 143 -13.47 -0.25 31.54
CA GLY A 143 -13.23 -1.67 31.82
C GLY A 143 -13.82 -2.65 30.81
N GLN A 144 -14.53 -2.18 29.77
CA GLN A 144 -15.03 -3.06 28.70
C GLN A 144 -13.85 -3.70 27.94
N VAL A 145 -14.00 -4.98 27.60
CA VAL A 145 -12.93 -5.77 26.97
C VAL A 145 -13.30 -6.17 25.55
N VAL A 146 -12.40 -5.88 24.62
CA VAL A 146 -12.49 -6.20 23.20
C VAL A 146 -11.41 -7.21 22.85
N ARG A 147 -11.75 -8.21 22.03
CA ARG A 147 -10.82 -9.26 21.59
C ARG A 147 -10.91 -9.50 20.09
N SER A 148 -9.79 -9.81 19.47
CA SER A 148 -9.76 -10.36 18.11
C SER A 148 -10.23 -11.82 18.09
N LYS A 149 -10.33 -12.41 16.89
CA LYS A 149 -10.32 -13.87 16.75
C LYS A 149 -8.96 -14.45 17.14
N LEU A 150 -8.85 -15.78 17.17
CA LEU A 150 -7.58 -16.48 17.25
C LEU A 150 -6.93 -16.50 15.87
N PHE A 151 -5.67 -16.09 15.80
CA PHE A 151 -4.83 -16.14 14.62
C PHE A 151 -3.52 -16.87 14.95
N SER A 152 -2.63 -17.01 13.97
CA SER A 152 -1.32 -17.65 14.17
C SER A 152 -0.18 -16.68 13.88
N LEU A 153 0.92 -16.82 14.62
CA LEU A 153 2.14 -16.07 14.36
C LEU A 153 3.35 -17.00 14.52
N SER A 154 4.47 -16.65 13.91
CA SER A 154 5.74 -17.37 14.07
C SER A 154 6.90 -16.39 14.19
N ALA A 155 8.04 -16.89 14.68
CA ALA A 155 9.30 -16.20 14.50
C ALA A 155 9.71 -16.22 13.02
N LEU A 156 10.85 -15.60 12.72
CA LEU A 156 11.51 -15.66 11.43
C LEU A 156 11.66 -17.12 10.98
N PRO A 157 11.31 -17.48 9.73
CA PRO A 157 11.53 -18.83 9.21
C PRO A 157 13.02 -19.18 9.25
N ASN A 158 13.34 -20.46 9.51
CA ASN A 158 14.70 -20.94 9.32
C ASN A 158 15.07 -20.88 7.83
N PRO A 159 16.36 -20.71 7.49
CA PRO A 159 16.84 -20.96 6.14
C PRO A 159 16.35 -22.32 5.61
N GLU A 160 16.17 -22.40 4.30
CA GLU A 160 15.67 -23.56 3.55
C GLU A 160 14.22 -23.96 3.85
N THR A 161 13.52 -23.26 4.76
CA THR A 161 12.09 -23.46 4.96
C THR A 161 11.34 -22.85 3.77
N PRO A 162 10.58 -23.64 2.98
CA PRO A 162 9.79 -23.09 1.87
C PRO A 162 8.75 -22.09 2.37
N GLN A 163 8.65 -20.94 1.70
CA GLN A 163 7.71 -19.86 1.99
C GLN A 163 6.98 -19.46 0.72
N LYS A 164 5.69 -19.14 0.82
CA LYS A 164 4.87 -18.52 -0.22
C LYS A 164 4.72 -17.04 0.07
N ILE A 165 5.35 -16.21 -0.77
CA ILE A 165 5.32 -14.77 -0.66
C ILE A 165 4.33 -14.20 -1.66
N LEU A 166 3.35 -13.43 -1.18
CA LEU A 166 2.47 -12.64 -2.04
C LEU A 166 3.25 -11.41 -2.53
N LEU A 167 3.35 -11.25 -3.84
CA LEU A 167 3.85 -10.04 -4.50
C LEU A 167 2.62 -9.22 -4.96
N THR A 168 2.39 -8.08 -4.32
CA THR A 168 1.25 -7.21 -4.63
C THR A 168 1.60 -5.71 -4.56
N SER A 169 0.78 -4.87 -5.18
CA SER A 169 0.99 -3.42 -5.23
C SER A 169 -0.30 -2.67 -5.62
N ASP A 170 -0.31 -1.35 -5.41
CA ASP A 170 -1.29 -0.40 -5.98
C ASP A 170 -2.77 -0.73 -5.67
N HIS A 171 -3.09 -1.17 -4.44
CA HIS A 171 -4.48 -1.51 -4.14
C HIS A 171 -5.38 -0.31 -4.09
N GLN A 172 -4.96 0.83 -3.53
CA GLN A 172 -5.65 2.13 -3.55
C GLN A 172 -7.20 2.09 -3.50
N LEU A 173 -7.82 1.20 -2.72
CA LEU A 173 -9.28 0.98 -2.71
C LEU A 173 -9.89 0.63 -4.08
N MET A 174 -9.09 0.09 -4.99
CA MET A 174 -9.45 -0.14 -6.38
C MET A 174 -10.44 -1.28 -6.53
N PRO A 175 -11.28 -1.25 -7.59
CA PRO A 175 -12.49 -2.05 -7.62
C PRO A 175 -12.31 -3.57 -7.56
N MET A 176 -11.15 -4.10 -7.97
CA MET A 176 -10.89 -5.53 -7.94
C MET A 176 -9.96 -5.97 -6.80
N THR A 177 -9.56 -5.08 -5.88
CA THR A 177 -8.67 -5.40 -4.76
C THR A 177 -9.23 -6.50 -3.86
N ALA A 178 -10.50 -6.37 -3.41
CA ALA A 178 -11.11 -7.38 -2.57
C ALA A 178 -11.25 -8.73 -3.30
N ALA A 179 -11.58 -8.71 -4.59
CA ALA A 179 -11.64 -9.92 -5.41
C ALA A 179 -10.25 -10.56 -5.58
N ASN A 180 -9.22 -9.75 -5.80
CA ASN A 180 -7.83 -10.18 -5.95
C ASN A 180 -7.37 -10.97 -4.72
N LEU A 181 -7.46 -10.35 -3.54
CA LEU A 181 -6.97 -10.94 -2.30
C LEU A 181 -7.79 -12.15 -1.85
N GLN A 182 -9.10 -12.16 -2.12
CA GLN A 182 -9.91 -13.34 -1.91
C GLN A 182 -9.44 -14.49 -2.81
N LYS A 183 -9.14 -14.20 -4.08
CA LYS A 183 -8.65 -15.20 -5.03
C LYS A 183 -7.22 -15.65 -4.78
N VAL A 184 -6.38 -14.83 -4.15
CA VAL A 184 -5.08 -15.27 -3.61
C VAL A 184 -5.32 -16.42 -2.63
N VAL A 185 -6.13 -16.22 -1.60
CA VAL A 185 -6.36 -17.24 -0.55
C VAL A 185 -7.07 -18.47 -1.11
N ASP A 186 -8.09 -18.29 -1.97
CA ASP A 186 -8.79 -19.39 -2.63
C ASP A 186 -7.85 -20.27 -3.48
N THR A 187 -6.80 -19.67 -4.08
CA THR A 187 -5.91 -20.35 -5.03
C THR A 187 -4.72 -21.00 -4.37
N VAL A 188 -4.03 -20.28 -3.46
CA VAL A 188 -2.74 -20.73 -2.91
C VAL A 188 -2.79 -21.09 -1.44
N GLY A 189 -3.93 -20.86 -0.79
CA GLY A 189 -4.14 -21.09 0.63
C GLY A 189 -3.42 -20.05 1.49
N GLN A 190 -2.78 -20.52 2.55
CA GLN A 190 -2.03 -19.65 3.46
C GLN A 190 -0.81 -19.04 2.76
N ILE A 191 -0.65 -17.73 2.96
CA ILE A 191 0.52 -16.94 2.57
C ILE A 191 1.45 -16.84 3.78
N ASP A 192 2.75 -16.87 3.55
CA ASP A 192 3.77 -16.80 4.61
C ASP A 192 4.39 -15.40 4.75
N GLY A 193 4.29 -14.55 3.73
CA GLY A 193 4.73 -13.15 3.77
C GLY A 193 4.12 -12.31 2.66
N VAL A 194 3.99 -11.00 2.87
CA VAL A 194 3.43 -10.07 1.90
C VAL A 194 4.46 -9.00 1.54
N PHE A 195 4.89 -8.98 0.29
CA PHE A 195 5.75 -7.96 -0.29
C PHE A 195 4.84 -6.97 -1.02
N TYR A 196 4.71 -5.77 -0.45
CA TYR A 196 3.72 -4.79 -0.87
C TYR A 196 4.40 -3.53 -1.41
N VAL A 197 4.26 -3.23 -2.70
CA VAL A 197 5.08 -2.19 -3.35
C VAL A 197 4.37 -0.84 -3.54
N GLY A 198 4.01 -0.20 -2.44
CA GLY A 198 3.51 1.18 -2.46
C GLY A 198 2.10 1.31 -3.04
N ASP A 199 1.57 2.53 -2.91
CA ASP A 199 0.22 2.90 -3.27
C ASP A 199 -0.83 2.02 -2.55
N LEU A 200 -0.74 2.02 -1.22
CA LEU A 200 -1.56 1.20 -0.33
C LEU A 200 -3.00 1.71 -0.26
N VAL A 201 -3.16 3.04 -0.21
CA VAL A 201 -4.44 3.77 -0.20
C VAL A 201 -4.41 4.89 -1.24
N ASN A 202 -5.50 5.63 -1.46
CA ASN A 202 -5.45 6.80 -2.35
C ASN A 202 -4.88 8.02 -1.65
N ILE A 203 -5.32 8.31 -0.42
CA ILE A 203 -4.92 9.49 0.34
C ILE A 203 -4.43 9.05 1.72
N PRO A 204 -3.13 9.23 2.04
CA PRO A 204 -2.55 8.62 3.23
C PRO A 204 -3.16 9.16 4.51
N ASP A 205 -3.53 10.45 4.54
CA ASP A 205 -4.12 11.07 5.73
C ASP A 205 -5.64 10.84 5.85
N ARG A 206 -6.30 10.19 4.88
CA ARG A 206 -7.73 9.84 4.97
C ARG A 206 -7.87 8.52 5.72
N ALA A 207 -8.28 8.61 6.99
CA ALA A 207 -8.33 7.46 7.88
C ALA A 207 -9.24 6.33 7.36
N SER A 208 -10.43 6.67 6.88
CA SER A 208 -11.39 5.69 6.35
C SER A 208 -10.81 4.79 5.26
N GLU A 209 -9.86 5.27 4.46
CA GLU A 209 -9.22 4.46 3.42
C GLU A 209 -8.34 3.33 3.96
N TRP A 210 -7.77 3.53 5.14
CA TRP A 210 -7.04 2.48 5.83
C TRP A 210 -7.99 1.46 6.48
N PHE A 211 -9.04 1.96 7.14
CA PHE A 211 -9.69 1.22 8.21
C PHE A 211 -11.10 0.71 7.89
N ASP A 212 -11.98 1.54 7.34
CA ASP A 212 -13.42 1.30 7.39
C ASP A 212 -14.25 2.05 6.34
N ASP A 213 -13.67 2.27 5.15
CA ASP A 213 -14.39 2.86 4.03
C ASP A 213 -15.68 2.07 3.71
N ASN A 214 -16.82 2.75 3.76
CA ASN A 214 -18.17 2.21 3.56
C ASN A 214 -18.38 1.58 2.17
N ARG A 215 -17.53 1.87 1.18
CA ARG A 215 -17.57 1.20 -0.13
C ARG A 215 -16.99 -0.22 -0.06
N GLY A 216 -16.35 -0.58 1.05
CA GLY A 216 -15.84 -1.91 1.33
C GLY A 216 -14.44 -2.18 0.77
N GLY A 217 -13.71 -1.15 0.32
CA GLY A 217 -12.40 -1.26 -0.32
C GLY A 217 -11.19 -0.92 0.57
N ALA A 218 -11.41 -0.59 1.85
CA ALA A 218 -10.34 -0.13 2.73
C ALA A 218 -9.20 -1.15 2.88
N PHE A 219 -7.98 -0.64 3.10
CA PHE A 219 -6.73 -1.40 3.08
C PHE A 219 -6.73 -2.59 4.04
N PHE A 220 -6.93 -2.34 5.35
CA PHE A 220 -6.91 -3.40 6.35
C PHE A 220 -8.05 -4.39 6.14
N PRO A 221 -9.32 -3.99 5.95
CA PRO A 221 -10.39 -4.94 5.67
C PRO A 221 -10.12 -5.88 4.49
N CYS A 222 -9.55 -5.38 3.39
CA CYS A 222 -9.24 -6.21 2.21
C CYS A 222 -8.17 -7.28 2.51
N LEU A 223 -7.09 -6.91 3.21
CA LEU A 223 -6.01 -7.84 3.60
C LEU A 223 -6.35 -8.72 4.82
N GLN A 224 -7.50 -8.48 5.44
CA GLN A 224 -7.96 -9.18 6.64
C GLN A 224 -9.17 -10.09 6.39
N GLY A 225 -9.66 -10.18 5.14
CA GLY A 225 -10.85 -10.98 4.83
C GLY A 225 -12.13 -10.38 5.43
N ARG A 226 -12.14 -9.07 5.66
CA ARG A 226 -13.23 -8.30 6.30
C ARG A 226 -13.81 -7.22 5.39
N ALA A 227 -13.36 -7.14 4.15
CA ALA A 227 -13.94 -6.25 3.16
C ALA A 227 -15.39 -6.65 2.85
N ASN A 228 -16.10 -5.76 2.19
CA ASN A 228 -17.47 -5.99 1.72
C ASN A 228 -17.69 -5.25 0.40
N TYR A 229 -16.74 -5.42 -0.52
CA TYR A 229 -16.74 -4.68 -1.77
C TYR A 229 -17.74 -5.31 -2.74
N GLN A 230 -18.69 -4.51 -3.23
CA GLN A 230 -19.69 -4.97 -4.17
C GLN A 230 -19.28 -4.59 -5.59
N LEU A 231 -18.89 -5.57 -6.38
CA LEU A 231 -18.54 -5.39 -7.78
C LEU A 231 -19.72 -5.80 -8.66
N GLN A 232 -20.11 -4.92 -9.58
CA GLN A 232 -21.15 -5.21 -10.57
C GLN A 232 -20.53 -5.30 -11.97
N LYS A 233 -20.64 -6.47 -12.61
CA LYS A 233 -20.15 -6.72 -13.98
C LYS A 233 -21.22 -7.51 -14.74
N ASN A 234 -21.51 -7.09 -15.97
CA ASN A 234 -22.49 -7.76 -16.84
C ASN A 234 -23.87 -8.02 -16.17
N GLY A 235 -24.34 -7.07 -15.35
CA GLY A 235 -25.61 -7.18 -14.62
C GLY A 235 -25.58 -8.11 -13.40
N VAL A 236 -24.46 -8.81 -13.15
CA VAL A 236 -24.25 -9.64 -11.97
C VAL A 236 -23.56 -8.84 -10.88
N LYS A 237 -24.12 -8.86 -9.69
CA LYS A 237 -23.55 -8.23 -8.50
C LYS A 237 -22.90 -9.31 -7.63
N THR A 238 -21.61 -9.16 -7.34
CA THR A 238 -20.84 -10.08 -6.51
C THR A 238 -20.17 -9.30 -5.38
N THR A 239 -20.29 -9.82 -4.17
CA THR A 239 -19.62 -9.27 -3.00
C THR A 239 -18.33 -10.04 -2.76
N TYR A 240 -17.22 -9.31 -2.62
CA TYR A 240 -15.92 -9.86 -2.26
C TYR A 240 -15.48 -9.36 -0.89
N HIS A 241 -14.84 -10.26 -0.13
CA HIS A 241 -14.48 -10.03 1.26
C HIS A 241 -12.97 -9.83 1.48
N GLY A 242 -12.15 -9.93 0.44
CA GLY A 242 -10.70 -9.93 0.59
C GLY A 242 -10.18 -11.27 1.10
N GLY A 243 -8.94 -11.30 1.57
CA GLY A 243 -8.29 -12.51 2.09
C GLY A 243 -7.80 -12.31 3.52
N GLU A 244 -7.97 -13.30 4.40
CA GLU A 244 -7.40 -13.31 5.76
C GLU A 244 -5.90 -13.62 5.70
N ILE A 245 -5.07 -12.60 5.47
CA ILE A 245 -3.64 -12.76 5.16
C ILE A 245 -2.77 -12.23 6.29
N ILE A 246 -2.82 -10.93 6.55
CA ILE A 246 -1.81 -10.24 7.37
C ILE A 246 -1.94 -10.51 8.87
N GLN A 247 -3.04 -11.13 9.30
CA GLN A 247 -3.18 -11.68 10.65
C GLN A 247 -2.27 -12.89 10.88
N ASN A 248 -1.85 -13.57 9.81
CA ASN A 248 -1.07 -14.80 9.87
C ASN A 248 0.30 -14.67 9.18
N ALA A 249 0.52 -13.60 8.41
CA ALA A 249 1.75 -13.36 7.64
C ALA A 249 2.27 -11.94 7.86
N PRO A 250 3.59 -11.72 8.04
CA PRO A 250 4.17 -10.40 8.08
C PRO A 250 4.03 -9.66 6.74
N ILE A 251 3.75 -8.36 6.82
CA ILE A 251 3.74 -7.45 5.66
C ILE A 251 4.99 -6.58 5.65
N PHE A 252 5.56 -6.40 4.45
CA PHE A 252 6.75 -5.59 4.18
C PHE A 252 6.40 -4.54 3.11
N PRO A 253 5.97 -3.34 3.53
CA PRO A 253 5.55 -2.31 2.60
C PRO A 253 6.70 -1.42 2.11
N VAL A 254 6.49 -0.86 0.92
CA VAL A 254 7.29 0.21 0.29
C VAL A 254 6.49 1.51 0.29
N VAL A 255 7.18 2.65 0.33
CA VAL A 255 6.56 3.97 0.12
C VAL A 255 6.36 4.21 -1.39
N GLY A 256 5.10 4.27 -1.83
CA GLY A 256 4.68 4.78 -3.13
C GLY A 256 4.34 6.27 -3.09
N ASN A 257 3.89 6.83 -4.22
CA ASN A 257 3.54 8.25 -4.24
C ASN A 257 2.26 8.55 -3.44
N HIS A 258 1.37 7.57 -3.27
CA HIS A 258 0.17 7.70 -2.44
C HIS A 258 0.42 7.56 -0.93
N GLU A 259 1.66 7.27 -0.50
CA GLU A 259 2.04 7.34 0.91
C GLU A 259 2.57 8.74 1.31
N VAL A 260 2.70 9.65 0.32
CA VAL A 260 3.26 10.98 0.51
C VAL A 260 2.14 12.03 0.51
N MET A 261 1.94 12.69 1.64
CA MET A 261 1.01 13.81 1.74
C MET A 261 1.74 15.12 1.44
N GLY A 262 1.11 16.00 0.64
CA GLY A 262 1.62 17.35 0.38
C GLY A 262 1.45 18.33 1.55
N ARG A 263 1.34 19.62 1.24
CA ARG A 263 1.25 20.69 2.24
C ARG A 263 0.04 20.51 3.16
N PHE A 264 0.26 20.62 4.46
CA PHE A 264 -0.76 20.44 5.47
C PHE A 264 -1.74 21.63 5.51
N SER A 265 -3.03 21.34 5.59
CA SER A 265 -4.09 22.32 5.79
C SER A 265 -5.28 21.71 6.54
N MET A 266 -5.93 22.52 7.38
CA MET A 266 -7.25 22.19 7.95
C MET A 266 -8.40 22.85 7.19
N GLU A 267 -8.11 23.56 6.10
CA GLU A 267 -9.09 24.27 5.29
C GLU A 267 -9.22 23.68 3.89
N LYS A 268 -8.11 23.32 3.23
CA LYS A 268 -8.16 22.59 1.94
C LYS A 268 -8.55 21.13 2.16
N ASP A 269 -9.35 20.55 1.29
CA ASP A 269 -9.65 19.10 1.33
C ASP A 269 -8.37 18.24 1.16
N LEU A 270 -8.44 16.99 1.59
CA LEU A 270 -7.26 16.10 1.63
C LEU A 270 -6.77 15.77 0.23
N ASN A 271 -7.64 15.67 -0.78
CA ASN A 271 -7.23 15.42 -2.15
C ASN A 271 -6.46 16.63 -2.72
N SER A 272 -6.90 17.85 -2.43
CA SER A 272 -6.16 19.06 -2.78
C SER A 272 -4.78 19.12 -2.13
N GLN A 273 -4.66 18.73 -0.86
CA GLN A 273 -3.36 18.64 -0.17
C GLN A 273 -2.45 17.56 -0.75
N PHE A 274 -2.99 16.37 -1.04
CA PHE A 274 -2.27 15.26 -1.68
C PHE A 274 -1.69 15.65 -3.04
N ASN A 275 -2.39 16.48 -3.82
CA ASN A 275 -1.92 16.99 -5.09
C ASN A 275 -1.04 18.26 -4.97
N ASP A 276 -0.74 18.70 -3.75
CA ASP A 276 0.06 19.90 -3.46
C ASP A 276 1.39 19.67 -2.72
N PRO A 277 2.19 18.62 -3.01
CA PRO A 277 3.58 18.57 -2.63
C PRO A 277 4.38 19.70 -3.25
N PHE A 278 5.29 20.25 -2.45
CA PHE A 278 6.15 21.37 -2.83
C PHE A 278 7.62 21.02 -2.58
N PRO A 279 8.55 21.29 -3.51
CA PRO A 279 9.95 20.89 -3.34
C PRO A 279 10.59 21.46 -2.07
N ARG A 280 11.31 20.62 -1.32
CA ARG A 280 11.98 21.05 -0.09
C ARG A 280 12.93 22.22 -0.32
N ALA A 281 13.75 22.18 -1.36
CA ALA A 281 14.68 23.27 -1.68
C ALA A 281 13.97 24.62 -1.90
N ALA A 282 12.82 24.61 -2.58
CA ALA A 282 12.03 25.83 -2.79
C ALA A 282 11.44 26.36 -1.48
N ALA A 283 10.91 25.49 -0.61
CA ALA A 283 10.39 25.90 0.70
C ALA A 283 11.50 26.44 1.61
N GLN A 284 12.69 25.83 1.57
CA GLN A 284 13.85 26.31 2.33
C GLN A 284 14.29 27.70 1.90
N ALA A 285 14.26 28.00 0.59
CA ALA A 285 14.56 29.34 0.09
C ALA A 285 13.55 30.37 0.63
N ILE A 286 12.25 30.04 0.65
CA ILE A 286 11.19 30.88 1.22
C ILE A 286 11.42 31.09 2.72
N TYR A 287 11.71 30.02 3.47
CA TYR A 287 11.95 30.11 4.91
C TYR A 287 13.13 31.03 5.21
N ARG A 288 14.27 30.90 4.50
CA ARG A 288 15.45 31.76 4.71
C ARG A 288 15.14 33.24 4.52
N GLN A 289 14.28 33.60 3.57
CA GLN A 289 13.88 34.98 3.33
C GLN A 289 12.93 35.53 4.39
N LYS A 290 12.18 34.65 5.07
CA LYS A 290 11.11 35.02 6.01
C LYS A 290 11.36 34.52 7.44
N ALA A 291 12.57 34.07 7.75
CA ALA A 291 12.86 33.33 8.99
C ALA A 291 12.48 34.14 10.24
N GLU A 292 12.83 35.43 10.27
CA GLU A 292 12.50 36.35 11.38
C GLU A 292 10.99 36.55 11.56
N GLN A 293 10.21 36.44 10.47
CA GLN A 293 8.75 36.60 10.51
C GLN A 293 8.05 35.29 10.89
N LEU A 294 8.56 34.15 10.40
CA LEU A 294 7.97 32.83 10.60
C LEU A 294 8.34 32.23 11.96
N ASN A 295 9.56 32.48 12.43
CA ASN A 295 10.12 31.92 13.66
C ASN A 295 10.83 33.02 14.47
N PRO A 296 10.08 34.01 14.99
CA PRO A 296 10.65 35.16 15.70
C PRO A 296 11.42 34.76 16.96
N ASP A 297 11.04 33.64 17.60
CA ASP A 297 11.67 33.13 18.81
C ASP A 297 12.88 32.21 18.54
N ASN A 298 13.20 31.97 17.27
CA ASN A 298 14.27 31.08 16.82
C ASN A 298 14.19 29.67 17.45
N ASP A 299 12.98 29.10 17.53
CA ASP A 299 12.77 27.73 18.00
C ASP A 299 13.45 26.74 17.03
N PRO A 300 14.44 25.95 17.48
CA PRO A 300 15.16 25.02 16.62
C PRO A 300 14.26 23.90 16.05
N ASN A 301 13.13 23.58 16.71
CA ASN A 301 12.20 22.55 16.25
C ASN A 301 11.22 23.08 15.20
N TYR A 302 10.88 24.36 15.28
CA TYR A 302 9.90 24.98 14.38
C TYR A 302 10.26 24.84 12.91
N TYR A 303 11.55 24.99 12.55
CA TYR A 303 11.98 24.90 11.16
C TYR A 303 11.65 23.55 10.52
N GLN A 304 11.87 22.45 11.24
CA GLN A 304 11.60 21.10 10.71
C GLN A 304 10.09 20.85 10.57
N ASP A 305 9.29 21.25 11.55
CA ASP A 305 7.84 21.14 11.49
C ASP A 305 7.23 22.03 10.42
N TRP A 306 7.75 23.25 10.28
CA TRP A 306 7.36 24.17 9.22
C TRP A 306 7.69 23.59 7.85
N LEU A 307 8.91 23.09 7.64
CA LEU A 307 9.32 22.52 6.36
C LEU A 307 8.43 21.32 6.01
N LYS A 308 8.20 20.42 6.96
CA LYS A 308 7.31 19.26 6.81
C LYS A 308 5.89 19.67 6.43
N ASN A 309 5.31 20.65 7.12
CA ASN A 309 3.95 21.12 6.86
C ASN A 309 3.81 21.96 5.57
N ASN A 310 4.91 22.54 5.08
CA ASN A 310 4.92 23.38 3.88
C ASN A 310 5.58 22.72 2.66
N THR A 311 5.85 21.41 2.72
CA THR A 311 6.38 20.62 1.60
C THR A 311 5.57 19.34 1.39
N TYR A 312 6.04 18.23 1.95
CA TYR A 312 5.45 16.92 1.92
C TYR A 312 6.03 16.03 3.04
N ASN A 313 5.31 14.97 3.40
CA ASN A 313 5.69 14.05 4.47
C ASN A 313 5.13 12.64 4.24
N THR A 314 5.63 11.66 5.00
CA THR A 314 5.13 10.28 5.06
C THR A 314 4.71 9.90 6.49
N ASP A 315 4.29 10.88 7.30
CA ASP A 315 4.07 10.70 8.75
C ASP A 315 3.04 9.58 8.98
N THR A 316 1.89 9.60 8.30
CA THR A 316 0.85 8.56 8.48
C THR A 316 1.34 7.16 8.14
N TYR A 317 2.12 7.00 7.07
CA TYR A 317 2.73 5.72 6.72
C TYR A 317 3.73 5.26 7.81
N ASN A 318 4.62 6.16 8.24
CA ASN A 318 5.64 5.88 9.27
C ASN A 318 5.02 5.56 10.63
N GLU A 319 3.83 6.10 10.92
CA GLU A 319 3.09 5.87 12.15
C GLU A 319 2.30 4.56 12.10
N ILE A 320 1.77 4.14 10.94
CA ILE A 320 1.07 2.87 10.78
C ILE A 320 2.05 1.68 10.88
N PHE A 321 3.17 1.74 10.16
CA PHE A 321 4.11 0.63 10.01
C PHE A 321 5.34 0.75 10.91
N SER A 322 5.82 -0.38 11.45
CA SER A 322 7.00 -0.45 12.33
C SER A 322 8.29 -0.39 11.52
N LEU A 323 8.70 0.77 10.99
CA LEU A 323 9.86 0.83 10.10
C LEU A 323 11.18 0.41 10.77
N PRO A 324 11.97 -0.51 10.18
CA PRO A 324 13.29 -0.86 10.69
C PRO A 324 14.19 0.37 10.77
N ASN A 325 14.77 0.61 11.95
CA ASN A 325 15.58 1.80 12.25
C ASN A 325 14.89 3.15 11.98
N GLY A 326 13.55 3.18 11.92
CA GLY A 326 12.77 4.38 11.68
C GLY A 326 12.94 5.02 10.29
N LYS A 327 13.42 4.25 9.30
CA LYS A 327 13.66 4.75 7.92
C LYS A 327 12.68 4.15 6.92
N PRO A 328 12.21 4.93 5.92
CA PRO A 328 11.31 4.46 4.86
C PRO A 328 12.01 3.61 3.78
N TYR A 329 13.32 3.39 3.91
CA TYR A 329 14.11 2.42 3.15
C TYR A 329 14.89 1.56 4.14
N TYR A 330 14.92 0.24 3.91
CA TYR A 330 15.45 -0.73 4.87
C TYR A 330 15.79 -2.05 4.18
N ALA A 331 16.47 -2.94 4.90
CA ALA A 331 16.71 -4.30 4.45
C ALA A 331 16.44 -5.29 5.58
N VAL A 332 15.87 -6.45 5.24
CA VAL A 332 15.52 -7.51 6.18
C VAL A 332 15.79 -8.87 5.56
N THR A 333 16.10 -9.84 6.41
CA THR A 333 16.16 -11.26 6.01
C THR A 333 14.83 -11.91 6.37
N PHE A 334 14.25 -12.67 5.44
CA PHE A 334 13.03 -13.44 5.62
C PHE A 334 13.20 -14.86 5.05
N GLY A 335 13.53 -15.81 5.92
CA GLY A 335 13.96 -17.15 5.49
C GLY A 335 15.19 -17.08 4.57
N ASP A 336 15.05 -17.62 3.35
CA ASP A 336 16.09 -17.61 2.31
C ASP A 336 16.27 -16.27 1.58
N ILE A 337 15.44 -15.27 1.89
CA ILE A 337 15.39 -14.00 1.16
C ILE A 337 16.16 -12.92 1.92
N ARG A 338 17.06 -12.20 1.24
CA ARG A 338 17.41 -10.83 1.60
C ARG A 338 16.56 -9.88 0.78
N LEU A 339 15.68 -9.15 1.47
CA LEU A 339 14.79 -8.16 0.90
C LEU A 339 15.35 -6.76 1.17
N VAL A 340 15.60 -6.01 0.12
CA VAL A 340 15.96 -4.59 0.16
C VAL A 340 14.76 -3.77 -0.29
N VAL A 341 14.38 -2.76 0.50
CA VAL A 341 13.26 -1.86 0.25
C VAL A 341 13.77 -0.45 0.06
N LEU A 342 13.45 0.15 -1.08
CA LEU A 342 13.89 1.49 -1.47
C LEU A 342 12.72 2.46 -1.50
N TYR A 343 12.97 3.69 -1.04
CA TYR A 343 12.06 4.81 -1.19
C TYR A 343 12.38 5.54 -2.48
N ILE A 344 11.85 5.01 -3.59
CA ILE A 344 11.99 5.57 -4.94
C ILE A 344 10.58 5.78 -5.50
N THR A 345 10.10 7.01 -5.35
CA THR A 345 8.86 7.50 -5.97
C THR A 345 8.92 9.02 -6.16
N ASN A 346 7.96 9.59 -6.86
CA ASN A 346 7.88 11.02 -7.19
C ASN A 346 6.43 11.48 -7.14
N ILE A 347 6.18 12.80 -7.13
CA ILE A 347 4.80 13.27 -7.23
C ILE A 347 4.24 12.93 -8.62
N TRP A 348 3.21 12.11 -8.67
CA TRP A 348 2.47 11.91 -9.91
C TRP A 348 1.84 13.22 -10.38
N ARG A 349 2.09 13.57 -11.65
CA ARG A 349 1.48 14.73 -12.32
C ARG A 349 0.85 14.29 -13.63
N THR A 350 -0.24 14.96 -13.99
CA THR A 350 -0.89 14.72 -15.30
C THR A 350 0.08 15.03 -16.45
N PRO A 351 0.10 14.19 -17.51
CA PRO A 351 0.87 14.46 -18.72
C PRO A 351 0.19 15.51 -19.63
N SER A 352 -1.01 15.97 -19.28
CA SER A 352 -1.75 16.98 -20.05
C SER A 352 -0.98 18.29 -20.18
N LEU A 353 -0.96 18.85 -21.40
CA LEU A 353 -0.46 20.19 -21.72
C LEU A 353 -1.57 21.24 -21.74
N SER A 354 -2.72 20.95 -21.12
CA SER A 354 -3.81 21.92 -20.99
C SER A 354 -3.33 23.15 -20.19
N PRO A 355 -3.77 24.38 -20.54
CA PRO A 355 -3.50 25.60 -19.77
C PRO A 355 -3.86 25.51 -18.28
N ASN A 356 -4.82 24.65 -17.94
CA ASN A 356 -5.32 24.47 -16.57
C ASN A 356 -4.64 23.30 -15.84
N ALA A 357 -3.73 22.57 -16.48
CA ALA A 357 -3.06 21.43 -15.89
C ALA A 357 -1.89 21.86 -15.00
N LYS A 358 -1.91 21.45 -13.72
CA LYS A 358 -0.72 21.44 -12.86
C LYS A 358 0.13 20.23 -13.26
N GLY A 359 0.82 20.38 -14.38
CA GLY A 359 1.29 19.28 -15.21
C GLY A 359 2.71 18.82 -14.90
N ARG A 360 3.05 17.68 -15.48
CA ARG A 360 4.40 17.13 -15.48
C ARG A 360 5.36 18.00 -16.30
N TYR A 361 4.91 18.54 -17.43
CA TYR A 361 5.77 19.21 -18.42
C TYR A 361 5.68 20.73 -18.40
N GLN A 362 4.67 21.30 -17.74
CA GLN A 362 4.49 22.75 -17.64
C GLN A 362 3.56 23.13 -16.48
N GLU A 363 3.64 24.40 -16.08
CA GLU A 363 2.73 25.01 -15.11
C GLU A 363 1.41 25.49 -15.72
N ARG A 364 0.44 25.72 -14.84
CA ARG A 364 -0.83 26.36 -15.21
C ARG A 364 -0.60 27.81 -15.62
N GLU A 365 -1.27 28.25 -16.67
CA GLU A 365 -1.13 29.64 -17.17
C GLU A 365 -1.52 30.67 -16.09
N GLN A 366 -2.57 30.38 -15.32
CA GLN A 366 -3.03 31.25 -14.23
C GLN A 366 -2.07 31.36 -13.03
N ASP A 367 -1.07 30.48 -12.93
CA ASP A 367 -0.14 30.45 -11.79
C ASP A 367 1.26 30.99 -12.17
N LEU A 368 1.50 31.41 -13.43
CA LEU A 368 2.83 31.75 -13.93
C LEU A 368 3.53 32.88 -13.15
N ASP A 369 2.77 33.79 -12.56
CA ASP A 369 3.26 34.89 -11.73
C ASP A 369 3.42 34.53 -10.24
N ASN A 370 3.02 33.31 -9.85
CA ASN A 370 3.01 32.84 -8.47
C ASN A 370 3.79 31.52 -8.29
N PRO A 371 5.12 31.58 -8.08
CA PRO A 371 5.95 30.39 -7.87
C PRO A 371 5.56 29.49 -6.69
N ILE A 372 4.73 29.97 -5.75
CA ILE A 372 4.22 29.18 -4.61
C ILE A 372 3.05 28.29 -5.03
N ALA A 373 2.37 28.62 -6.13
CA ALA A 373 1.26 27.86 -6.71
C ALA A 373 1.72 26.78 -7.71
N TRP A 374 2.94 26.92 -8.26
CA TRP A 374 3.54 25.98 -9.21
C TRP A 374 3.56 24.53 -8.68
N GLY A 375 3.53 23.57 -9.61
CA GLY A 375 3.65 22.13 -9.37
C GLY A 375 5.06 21.59 -9.35
N TYR A 376 6.02 22.32 -9.93
CA TYR A 376 7.42 21.93 -10.05
C TYR A 376 7.60 20.58 -10.75
N GLY A 377 6.75 20.32 -11.75
CA GLY A 377 6.73 19.07 -12.47
C GLY A 377 6.57 17.85 -11.54
N GLN A 378 7.13 16.72 -12.00
CA GLN A 378 7.19 15.44 -11.32
C GLN A 378 8.52 15.34 -10.54
N HIS A 379 8.61 16.07 -9.43
CA HIS A 379 9.81 16.07 -8.60
C HIS A 379 9.90 14.84 -7.69
N ILE A 380 11.14 14.44 -7.38
CA ILE A 380 11.46 13.27 -6.56
C ILE A 380 11.32 13.61 -5.07
N PHE A 381 10.77 12.68 -4.27
CA PHE A 381 10.57 12.90 -2.84
C PHE A 381 11.83 12.59 -2.00
N GLU A 382 12.55 11.54 -2.35
CA GLU A 382 13.76 11.08 -1.68
C GLU A 382 14.89 10.86 -2.70
N PRO A 383 16.03 11.57 -2.59
CA PRO A 383 17.12 11.44 -3.56
C PRO A 383 17.74 10.04 -3.58
N VAL A 384 17.93 9.48 -4.78
CA VAL A 384 18.57 8.16 -5.00
C VAL A 384 19.79 8.22 -5.94
N SER A 385 20.12 9.42 -6.43
CA SER A 385 21.28 9.61 -7.29
C SER A 385 22.59 9.31 -6.56
N LYS A 386 23.63 8.99 -7.32
CA LYS A 386 24.96 8.68 -6.79
C LYS A 386 25.44 9.73 -5.80
N GLY A 387 25.76 9.28 -4.58
CA GLY A 387 26.21 10.14 -3.49
C GLY A 387 25.10 10.60 -2.54
N SER A 388 23.83 10.32 -2.84
CA SER A 388 22.74 10.54 -1.88
C SER A 388 22.86 9.59 -0.67
N PRO A 389 22.26 9.94 0.49
CA PRO A 389 22.26 9.06 1.65
C PRO A 389 21.66 7.68 1.38
N GLN A 390 20.56 7.61 0.62
CA GLN A 390 19.94 6.33 0.25
C GLN A 390 20.83 5.52 -0.70
N TYR A 391 21.48 6.16 -1.68
CA TYR A 391 22.41 5.48 -2.58
C TYR A 391 23.61 4.89 -1.83
N GLN A 392 24.23 5.67 -0.94
CA GLN A 392 25.38 5.22 -0.14
C GLN A 392 24.99 4.08 0.81
N TRP A 393 23.81 4.18 1.42
CA TRP A 393 23.26 3.09 2.24
C TRP A 393 23.02 1.83 1.40
N LEU A 394 22.41 1.94 0.23
CA LEU A 394 22.18 0.81 -0.67
C LEU A 394 23.50 0.16 -1.07
N GLN A 395 24.50 0.95 -1.47
CA GLN A 395 25.82 0.43 -1.80
C GLN A 395 26.44 -0.35 -0.62
N ALA A 396 26.31 0.14 0.61
CA ALA A 396 26.79 -0.56 1.79
C ALA A 396 26.00 -1.85 2.06
N GLU A 397 24.68 -1.80 1.94
CA GLU A 397 23.78 -2.95 2.14
C GLU A 397 24.05 -4.08 1.14
N LEU A 398 24.23 -3.76 -0.15
CA LEU A 398 24.55 -4.76 -1.19
C LEU A 398 25.91 -5.43 -0.98
N ASN A 399 26.81 -4.78 -0.24
CA ASN A 399 28.11 -5.34 0.16
C ASN A 399 28.08 -6.02 1.55
N SER A 400 26.93 -6.07 2.21
CA SER A 400 26.80 -6.73 3.51
C SER A 400 26.91 -8.26 3.38
N THR A 401 27.37 -8.90 4.45
CA THR A 401 27.42 -10.36 4.54
C THR A 401 26.04 -10.98 4.34
N GLU A 402 25.02 -10.39 4.97
CA GLU A 402 23.63 -10.83 4.90
C GLU A 402 23.10 -10.81 3.46
N PHE A 403 23.45 -9.78 2.69
CA PHE A 403 23.05 -9.70 1.30
C PHE A 403 23.83 -10.69 0.43
N GLN A 404 25.16 -10.72 0.55
CA GLN A 404 26.01 -11.58 -0.27
C GLN A 404 25.68 -13.07 -0.11
N GLN A 405 25.40 -13.50 1.13
CA GLN A 405 25.10 -14.89 1.47
C GLN A 405 23.64 -15.31 1.22
N ALA A 406 22.73 -14.39 0.95
CA ALA A 406 21.33 -14.73 0.75
C ALA A 406 21.12 -15.49 -0.56
N LYS A 407 20.33 -16.57 -0.48
CA LYS A 407 19.96 -17.40 -1.63
C LYS A 407 19.10 -16.61 -2.63
N TYR A 408 18.15 -15.83 -2.13
CA TYR A 408 17.33 -14.91 -2.93
C TYR A 408 17.57 -13.47 -2.52
N LYS A 409 18.03 -12.65 -3.46
CA LYS A 409 18.35 -11.23 -3.37
C LYS A 409 17.28 -10.45 -4.13
N ILE A 410 16.35 -9.84 -3.39
CA ILE A 410 15.17 -9.17 -3.93
C ILE A 410 15.21 -7.69 -3.54
N VAL A 411 14.95 -6.83 -4.52
CA VAL A 411 14.81 -5.38 -4.32
C VAL A 411 13.38 -4.96 -4.63
N MET A 412 12.78 -4.16 -3.76
CA MET A 412 11.48 -3.53 -3.99
C MET A 412 11.63 -2.01 -4.07
N LEU A 413 10.96 -1.41 -5.05
CA LEU A 413 10.80 0.04 -5.20
C LEU A 413 9.49 0.35 -5.90
N HIS A 414 8.87 1.49 -5.65
CA HIS A 414 7.57 1.78 -6.25
C HIS A 414 7.66 2.20 -7.73
N HIS A 415 8.50 3.18 -8.06
CA HIS A 415 8.62 3.67 -9.43
C HIS A 415 9.39 2.67 -10.33
N PRO A 416 8.89 2.33 -11.54
CA PRO A 416 9.45 1.27 -12.35
C PRO A 416 10.79 1.67 -13.02
N PRO A 417 11.81 0.80 -13.02
CA PRO A 417 12.98 0.94 -13.90
C PRO A 417 12.64 0.57 -15.35
N HIS A 418 11.79 -0.44 -15.56
CA HIS A 418 11.38 -0.92 -16.87
C HIS A 418 9.87 -1.14 -16.87
N SER A 419 9.14 -0.60 -17.85
CA SER A 419 7.69 -0.81 -17.94
C SER A 419 7.12 -0.39 -19.30
N LEU A 420 6.08 -1.10 -19.72
CA LEU A 420 5.18 -0.68 -20.79
C LEU A 420 4.15 0.36 -20.33
N GLY A 421 4.09 0.64 -19.03
CA GLY A 421 3.13 1.56 -18.41
C GLY A 421 3.29 3.01 -18.81
N GLY A 422 2.29 3.83 -18.53
CA GLY A 422 2.31 5.26 -18.83
C GLY A 422 3.16 6.08 -17.87
N ASN A 423 3.28 5.64 -16.61
CA ASN A 423 3.86 6.46 -15.55
C ASN A 423 5.40 6.35 -15.44
N ILE A 424 6.03 5.42 -16.17
CA ILE A 424 7.50 5.34 -16.31
C ILE A 424 8.10 6.49 -17.13
N VAL A 425 7.29 7.18 -17.94
CA VAL A 425 7.72 8.38 -18.66
C VAL A 425 7.23 9.56 -17.83
N PRO A 426 8.07 10.58 -17.56
CA PRO A 426 9.40 10.81 -18.10
C PRO A 426 10.48 10.08 -17.28
N ALA A 427 11.76 10.24 -17.67
CA ALA A 427 12.88 9.70 -16.91
C ALA A 427 12.84 10.10 -15.42
N TYR A 428 13.26 9.20 -14.53
CA TYR A 428 13.29 9.44 -13.08
C TYR A 428 14.49 10.32 -12.70
N THR A 429 14.36 11.63 -12.93
CA THR A 429 15.37 12.65 -12.65
C THR A 429 14.71 13.88 -12.02
N ASP A 430 15.51 14.73 -11.38
CA ASP A 430 15.04 16.06 -10.99
C ASP A 430 14.61 16.85 -12.25
N PRO A 431 13.46 17.53 -12.21
CA PRO A 431 12.97 18.31 -13.35
C PRO A 431 13.86 19.53 -13.59
N VAL A 432 14.29 19.72 -14.84
CA VAL A 432 15.00 20.90 -15.30
C VAL A 432 13.99 21.98 -15.67
N GLN A 433 13.91 23.03 -14.84
CA GLN A 433 12.98 24.13 -15.04
C GLN A 433 13.47 25.08 -16.13
N ILE A 434 12.57 25.43 -17.04
CA ILE A 434 12.77 26.44 -18.09
C ILE A 434 11.69 27.50 -17.90
N ILE A 435 12.11 28.76 -17.72
CA ILE A 435 11.20 29.91 -17.57
C ILE A 435 11.33 30.79 -18.81
N GLU A 436 10.25 30.87 -19.58
CA GLU A 436 10.16 31.76 -20.74
C GLU A 436 9.59 33.11 -20.33
N ARG A 437 10.13 34.18 -20.91
CA ARG A 437 9.72 35.55 -20.62
C ARG A 437 9.52 36.34 -21.90
N ASN A 438 8.53 37.23 -21.90
CA ASN A 438 8.36 38.20 -22.97
C ASN A 438 9.38 39.35 -22.86
N ARG A 439 9.31 40.30 -23.79
CA ARG A 439 10.21 41.48 -23.85
C ARG A 439 10.10 42.40 -22.63
N ASP A 440 8.95 42.39 -21.94
CA ASP A 440 8.70 43.17 -20.73
C ASP A 440 9.15 42.43 -19.45
N GLY A 441 9.73 41.22 -19.59
CA GLY A 441 10.20 40.40 -18.49
C GLY A 441 9.12 39.56 -17.79
N LEU A 442 7.86 39.62 -18.25
CA LEU A 442 6.76 38.82 -17.71
C LEU A 442 6.94 37.35 -18.09
N VAL A 443 6.67 36.44 -17.14
CA VAL A 443 6.71 35.00 -17.37
C VAL A 443 5.57 34.60 -18.30
N THR A 444 5.89 33.96 -19.42
CA THR A 444 4.92 33.50 -20.41
C THR A 444 4.74 31.99 -20.40
N ALA A 445 5.73 31.23 -19.91
CA ALA A 445 5.62 29.80 -19.67
C ALA A 445 6.65 29.35 -18.63
N VAL A 446 6.30 28.31 -17.88
CA VAL A 446 7.24 27.55 -17.05
C VAL A 446 7.12 26.10 -17.46
N ARG A 447 8.21 25.54 -17.99
CA ARG A 447 8.32 24.18 -18.52
C ARG A 447 9.29 23.33 -17.71
N TYR A 448 9.13 22.02 -17.79
CA TYR A 448 10.01 21.05 -17.16
C TYR A 448 10.51 20.02 -18.17
N GLU A 449 11.83 19.82 -18.19
CA GLU A 449 12.49 18.77 -18.96
C GLU A 449 13.12 17.73 -18.04
N TYR A 450 13.16 16.48 -18.51
CA TYR A 450 13.64 15.34 -17.74
C TYR A 450 14.70 14.61 -18.56
N PRO A 451 15.98 14.99 -18.41
CA PRO A 451 17.06 14.42 -19.21
C PRO A 451 17.14 12.90 -19.07
N LYS A 452 17.00 12.20 -20.20
CA LYS A 452 16.97 10.73 -20.20
C LYS A 452 18.28 10.11 -19.72
N ASP A 453 19.41 10.72 -20.07
CA ASP A 453 20.75 10.33 -19.60
C ASP A 453 20.95 10.53 -18.09
N LYS A 454 20.02 11.23 -17.44
CA LYS A 454 20.00 11.44 -16.00
C LYS A 454 18.93 10.64 -15.28
N ASP A 455 18.29 9.66 -15.90
CA ASP A 455 17.44 8.73 -15.15
C ASP A 455 18.25 8.10 -14.00
N TYR A 456 17.99 8.48 -12.75
CA TYR A 456 18.80 8.09 -11.61
C TYR A 456 18.66 6.59 -11.30
N ILE A 457 17.52 5.99 -11.65
CA ILE A 457 17.32 4.56 -11.46
C ILE A 457 18.21 3.80 -12.44
N ILE A 458 18.15 4.14 -13.73
CA ILE A 458 18.93 3.45 -14.77
C ILE A 458 20.42 3.76 -14.69
N ARG A 459 20.78 5.03 -14.44
CA ARG A 459 22.18 5.47 -14.43
C ARG A 459 22.92 5.01 -13.17
N ASP A 460 22.29 5.08 -12.00
CA ASP A 460 22.97 4.91 -10.72
C ASP A 460 22.56 3.63 -9.99
N VAL A 461 21.25 3.33 -9.90
CA VAL A 461 20.75 2.22 -9.08
C VAL A 461 20.90 0.87 -9.77
N VAL A 462 20.39 0.70 -11.00
CA VAL A 462 20.41 -0.56 -11.75
C VAL A 462 21.84 -1.15 -11.83
N PRO A 463 22.90 -0.38 -12.16
CA PRO A 463 24.25 -0.92 -12.18
C PRO A 463 24.74 -1.48 -10.84
N LEU A 464 24.30 -0.93 -9.70
CA LEU A 464 24.60 -1.51 -8.39
C LEU A 464 23.89 -2.84 -8.19
N LEU A 465 22.62 -2.94 -8.61
CA LEU A 465 21.82 -4.15 -8.47
C LEU A 465 22.39 -5.29 -9.35
N GLU A 466 22.78 -4.95 -10.58
CA GLU A 466 23.46 -5.84 -11.51
C GLU A 466 24.76 -6.39 -10.92
N ALA A 467 25.63 -5.49 -10.44
CA ALA A 467 26.91 -5.88 -9.85
C ALA A 467 26.75 -6.73 -8.58
N ALA A 468 25.69 -6.50 -7.80
CA ALA A 468 25.41 -7.23 -6.57
C ALA A 468 24.71 -8.58 -6.82
N GLY A 469 24.30 -8.88 -8.05
CA GLY A 469 23.61 -10.13 -8.40
C GLY A 469 22.19 -10.23 -7.84
N VAL A 470 21.46 -9.10 -7.78
CA VAL A 470 20.01 -9.09 -7.52
C VAL A 470 19.31 -9.99 -8.54
N GLN A 471 18.29 -10.74 -8.13
CA GLN A 471 17.56 -11.62 -9.05
C GLN A 471 16.16 -11.10 -9.41
N LEU A 472 15.54 -10.34 -8.50
CA LEU A 472 14.22 -9.76 -8.72
C LEU A 472 14.20 -8.30 -8.25
N VAL A 473 13.75 -7.43 -9.14
CA VAL A 473 13.34 -6.06 -8.85
C VAL A 473 11.82 -6.00 -9.02
N TYR A 474 11.11 -5.82 -7.92
CA TYR A 474 9.65 -5.84 -7.86
C TYR A 474 9.08 -4.44 -7.60
N TYR A 475 8.10 -4.02 -8.42
CA TYR A 475 7.57 -2.65 -8.44
C TYR A 475 6.09 -2.56 -8.85
N GLY A 476 5.54 -1.34 -8.85
CA GLY A 476 4.15 -1.01 -9.12
C GLY A 476 3.97 0.21 -10.04
N HIS A 477 3.06 1.11 -9.67
CA HIS A 477 2.86 2.47 -10.19
C HIS A 477 2.07 2.62 -11.51
N SER A 478 2.13 1.67 -12.44
CA SER A 478 1.44 1.78 -13.74
C SER A 478 0.16 0.94 -13.84
N HIS A 479 -0.14 0.15 -12.81
CA HIS A 479 -1.37 -0.63 -12.65
C HIS A 479 -1.57 -1.64 -13.78
N LEU A 480 -0.55 -2.46 -14.00
CA LEU A 480 -0.56 -3.50 -15.00
C LEU A 480 0.29 -4.68 -14.51
N TRP A 481 0.30 -5.74 -15.31
CA TRP A 481 1.31 -6.79 -15.20
C TRP A 481 2.21 -6.74 -16.43
N ASN A 482 3.52 -6.74 -16.24
CA ASN A 482 4.51 -6.97 -17.29
C ASN A 482 5.81 -7.47 -16.65
N ARG A 483 6.70 -8.03 -17.47
CA ARG A 483 7.98 -8.56 -17.01
C ARG A 483 9.08 -8.27 -18.00
N PHE A 484 10.28 -7.97 -17.50
CA PHE A 484 11.51 -7.81 -18.29
C PHE A 484 12.64 -8.63 -17.67
N VAL A 485 13.68 -8.89 -18.46
CA VAL A 485 14.92 -9.50 -17.99
C VAL A 485 16.09 -8.79 -18.66
N ASP A 486 17.09 -8.38 -17.89
CA ASP A 486 18.30 -7.75 -18.44
C ASP A 486 19.35 -8.78 -18.92
N GLY A 487 20.46 -8.30 -19.46
CA GLY A 487 21.57 -9.14 -19.92
C GLY A 487 22.29 -9.89 -18.79
N ASN A 488 22.14 -9.45 -17.55
CA ASN A 488 22.69 -10.12 -16.37
C ASN A 488 21.75 -11.19 -15.83
N GLY A 489 20.48 -11.24 -16.26
CA GLY A 489 19.46 -12.17 -15.78
C GLY A 489 18.67 -11.67 -14.56
N ILE A 490 18.62 -10.36 -14.30
CA ILE A 490 17.72 -9.77 -13.30
C ILE A 490 16.31 -9.73 -13.87
N HIS A 491 15.34 -10.21 -13.11
CA HIS A 491 13.93 -10.07 -13.45
C HIS A 491 13.38 -8.74 -12.92
N PHE A 492 12.67 -8.01 -13.78
CA PHE A 492 11.90 -6.82 -13.43
C PHE A 492 10.42 -7.15 -13.59
N LEU A 493 9.64 -7.04 -12.50
CA LEU A 493 8.24 -7.44 -12.49
C LEU A 493 7.35 -6.33 -11.95
N GLU A 494 6.35 -5.96 -12.74
CA GLU A 494 5.16 -5.24 -12.26
C GLU A 494 4.01 -6.24 -12.09
N SER A 495 3.32 -6.21 -10.94
CA SER A 495 2.15 -7.06 -10.67
C SER A 495 1.11 -6.27 -9.87
N SER A 496 0.58 -5.21 -10.48
CA SER A 496 -0.24 -4.18 -9.85
C SER A 496 -1.66 -4.04 -10.45
N ASN A 497 -2.08 -4.92 -11.36
CA ASN A 497 -3.36 -4.78 -12.05
C ASN A 497 -4.56 -5.23 -11.20
N VAL A 498 -5.19 -4.29 -10.48
CA VAL A 498 -6.29 -4.58 -9.53
C VAL A 498 -7.55 -3.74 -9.71
N GLY A 499 -7.80 -3.15 -10.89
CA GLY A 499 -9.07 -2.44 -11.13
C GLY A 499 -9.02 -1.17 -11.94
N ASN A 500 -7.83 -0.64 -12.20
CA ASN A 500 -7.62 0.75 -12.60
C ASN A 500 -6.34 0.94 -13.43
N SER A 501 -6.23 0.27 -14.57
CA SER A 501 -4.99 0.32 -15.36
C SER A 501 -4.74 1.68 -16.02
N TYR A 502 -3.48 2.18 -15.96
CA TYR A 502 -3.04 3.34 -16.76
C TYR A 502 -2.58 2.97 -18.18
N GLY A 503 -2.74 1.70 -18.54
CA GLY A 503 -2.50 1.17 -19.87
C GLY A 503 -1.03 0.80 -20.14
N ALA A 504 -0.86 -0.21 -20.97
CA ALA A 504 0.41 -0.48 -21.65
C ALA A 504 0.43 0.22 -23.02
N TYR A 505 1.61 0.73 -23.40
CA TYR A 505 1.82 1.53 -24.61
C TYR A 505 2.81 0.84 -25.55
N VAL A 506 2.27 0.08 -26.51
CA VAL A 506 3.03 -0.69 -27.51
C VAL A 506 2.48 -0.44 -28.91
N GLY A 507 3.33 -0.59 -29.93
CA GLY A 507 2.94 -0.47 -31.34
C GLY A 507 2.36 0.91 -31.68
N GLU A 508 1.10 0.93 -32.09
CA GLU A 508 0.38 2.17 -32.47
C GLU A 508 -0.14 2.96 -31.27
N LYS A 509 -0.30 2.33 -30.10
CA LYS A 509 -0.80 3.01 -28.88
C LYS A 509 0.33 3.82 -28.23
N LYS A 510 0.29 5.14 -28.42
CA LYS A 510 1.31 6.09 -27.95
C LYS A 510 0.98 6.68 -26.57
N ARG A 511 1.99 6.87 -25.73
CA ARG A 511 1.92 7.66 -24.49
C ARG A 511 1.67 9.13 -24.83
N PRO A 512 0.96 9.88 -23.97
CA PRO A 512 0.86 11.33 -24.09
C PRO A 512 2.19 11.97 -23.71
N VAL A 513 3.02 12.26 -24.71
CA VAL A 513 4.30 12.94 -24.56
C VAL A 513 4.31 14.25 -25.34
N PRO A 514 5.02 15.29 -24.86
CA PRO A 514 5.01 16.59 -25.52
C PRO A 514 5.83 16.59 -26.81
N ASN A 515 5.42 17.43 -27.76
CA ASN A 515 6.18 17.75 -28.98
C ASN A 515 6.93 19.07 -28.80
N GLY A 516 8.08 19.24 -29.46
CA GLY A 516 8.84 20.50 -29.44
C GLY A 516 9.60 20.78 -28.13
N TYR A 517 9.85 19.75 -27.34
CA TYR A 517 10.75 19.79 -26.17
C TYR A 517 12.16 19.38 -26.61
N ASN A 518 13.20 19.78 -25.88
CA ASN A 518 14.57 19.38 -26.24
C ASN A 518 14.77 17.89 -25.97
N GLU A 519 14.19 17.39 -24.88
CA GLU A 519 14.17 15.97 -24.54
C GLU A 519 13.20 15.19 -25.44
N ASN A 520 13.64 14.01 -25.86
CA ASN A 520 12.81 13.06 -26.60
C ASN A 520 12.23 12.00 -25.66
N TYR A 521 10.92 12.05 -25.45
CA TYR A 521 10.21 11.14 -24.57
C TYR A 521 9.68 9.91 -25.34
N SER A 522 9.98 8.71 -24.84
CA SER A 522 9.56 7.46 -25.49
C SER A 522 8.04 7.27 -25.48
N ALA A 523 7.42 7.49 -26.63
CA ALA A 523 5.97 7.34 -26.79
C ALA A 523 5.49 5.87 -26.72
N THR A 524 6.36 4.87 -26.90
CA THR A 524 6.00 3.43 -26.87
C THR A 524 7.12 2.57 -26.32
N GLY A 525 6.78 1.34 -25.93
CA GLY A 525 7.73 0.34 -25.45
C GLY A 525 8.30 0.71 -24.08
N ASP A 526 9.33 -0.01 -23.66
CA ASP A 526 10.10 0.37 -22.48
C ASP A 526 11.00 1.57 -22.83
N PRO A 527 10.91 2.72 -22.13
CA PRO A 527 11.80 3.85 -22.39
C PRO A 527 13.27 3.52 -22.19
N ASN A 528 13.58 2.50 -21.37
CA ASN A 528 14.92 2.16 -20.92
C ASN A 528 15.54 0.96 -21.67
N GLY A 529 14.89 0.51 -22.75
CA GLY A 529 15.50 -0.31 -23.79
C GLY A 529 15.42 -1.83 -23.60
N LEU A 530 14.69 -2.34 -22.60
CA LEU A 530 14.43 -3.78 -22.49
C LEU A 530 13.20 -4.20 -23.27
N GLU A 531 13.27 -5.37 -23.90
CA GLU A 531 12.11 -6.00 -24.53
C GLU A 531 11.25 -6.70 -23.46
N PRO A 532 9.91 -6.55 -23.52
CA PRO A 532 9.03 -7.18 -22.55
C PRO A 532 8.94 -8.70 -22.81
N VAL A 533 8.91 -9.49 -21.75
CA VAL A 533 8.83 -10.94 -21.82
C VAL A 533 7.38 -11.40 -21.96
N MET A 534 7.15 -12.29 -22.92
CA MET A 534 5.84 -12.93 -23.12
C MET A 534 5.52 -13.88 -21.94
N PRO A 535 4.29 -13.87 -21.40
CA PRO A 535 3.85 -14.90 -20.46
C PRO A 535 4.06 -16.31 -21.00
N THR A 536 4.60 -17.20 -20.15
CA THR A 536 5.06 -18.54 -20.57
C THR A 536 3.98 -19.62 -20.63
N ILE A 537 2.80 -19.39 -20.03
CA ILE A 537 1.76 -20.44 -19.86
C ILE A 537 0.49 -20.11 -20.64
N ALA A 538 -0.12 -18.96 -20.38
CA ALA A 538 -1.43 -18.60 -20.95
C ALA A 538 -1.56 -17.08 -21.21
N PRO A 539 -0.72 -16.52 -22.11
CA PRO A 539 -0.75 -15.09 -22.42
C PRO A 539 -2.14 -14.65 -22.89
N LEU A 540 -2.50 -13.40 -22.59
CA LEU A 540 -3.66 -12.78 -23.23
C LEU A 540 -3.40 -12.59 -24.72
N LEU A 541 -4.47 -12.60 -25.51
CA LEU A 541 -4.41 -12.27 -26.93
C LEU A 541 -4.93 -10.84 -27.14
N GLY A 542 -4.24 -10.08 -27.98
CA GLY A 542 -4.68 -8.77 -28.45
C GLY A 542 -5.77 -8.87 -29.50
N GLU A 543 -6.25 -7.72 -29.97
CA GLU A 543 -7.31 -7.65 -31.00
C GLU A 543 -6.90 -8.30 -32.33
N ASN A 544 -5.61 -8.31 -32.63
CA ASN A 544 -5.01 -8.99 -33.79
C ASN A 544 -4.78 -10.50 -33.56
N ASN A 545 -5.32 -11.06 -32.47
CA ASN A 545 -5.16 -12.45 -32.05
C ASN A 545 -3.68 -12.86 -31.76
N GLN A 546 -2.80 -11.90 -31.51
CA GLN A 546 -1.41 -12.15 -31.12
C GLN A 546 -1.23 -12.14 -29.60
N PRO A 547 -0.33 -12.95 -29.03
CA PRO A 547 0.01 -12.90 -27.62
C PRO A 547 0.49 -11.50 -27.17
N LEU A 548 0.05 -11.08 -25.98
CA LEU A 548 0.43 -9.83 -25.35
C LEU A 548 1.44 -10.07 -24.22
N PRO A 549 2.52 -9.27 -24.13
CA PRO A 549 3.51 -9.40 -23.07
C PRO A 549 3.10 -8.66 -21.79
N TYR A 550 1.81 -8.34 -21.63
CA TYR A 550 1.28 -7.60 -20.49
C TYR A 550 -0.20 -7.93 -20.21
N ILE A 551 -0.67 -7.55 -19.02
CA ILE A 551 -2.09 -7.44 -18.69
C ILE A 551 -2.36 -6.02 -18.20
N ALA A 552 -3.22 -5.29 -18.89
CA ALA A 552 -3.69 -3.94 -18.54
C ALA A 552 -5.21 -3.92 -18.68
N SER A 553 -5.95 -4.14 -17.58
CA SER A 553 -7.39 -4.43 -17.61
C SER A 553 -8.14 -3.91 -16.38
N ASN A 554 -9.37 -3.46 -16.60
CA ASN A 554 -10.31 -3.12 -15.52
C ASN A 554 -11.34 -4.25 -15.25
N ASP A 555 -11.13 -5.42 -15.86
CA ASP A 555 -11.97 -6.61 -15.71
C ASP A 555 -11.20 -7.83 -15.19
N LEU A 556 -9.90 -7.90 -15.49
CA LEU A 556 -9.01 -8.97 -15.04
C LEU A 556 -8.15 -8.49 -13.89
N THR A 557 -8.15 -9.16 -12.75
CA THR A 557 -7.21 -8.85 -11.65
C THR A 557 -6.03 -9.81 -11.66
N VAL A 558 -4.83 -9.33 -11.26
CA VAL A 558 -3.58 -10.10 -11.30
C VAL A 558 -2.90 -10.14 -9.94
N PHE A 559 -2.37 -11.29 -9.57
CA PHE A 559 -1.49 -11.44 -8.40
C PHE A 559 -0.34 -12.40 -8.73
N SER A 560 0.78 -12.25 -8.02
CA SER A 560 1.95 -13.11 -8.21
C SER A 560 2.41 -13.70 -6.88
N ILE A 561 2.86 -14.95 -6.90
CA ILE A 561 3.35 -15.68 -5.73
C ILE A 561 4.79 -16.12 -5.99
N PHE A 562 5.69 -15.79 -5.07
CA PHE A 562 7.04 -16.32 -5.05
C PHE A 562 7.13 -17.48 -4.05
N ASP A 563 7.47 -18.67 -4.54
CA ASP A 563 7.71 -19.87 -3.74
C ASP A 563 9.23 -20.04 -3.52
N THR A 564 9.71 -19.83 -2.30
CA THR A 564 11.15 -19.88 -1.99
C THR A 564 11.72 -21.30 -2.00
N GLY A 565 10.88 -22.32 -1.82
CA GLY A 565 11.32 -23.71 -1.84
C GLY A 565 11.74 -24.14 -3.24
N THR A 566 11.01 -23.67 -4.25
CA THR A 566 11.28 -23.96 -5.67
C THR A 566 12.04 -22.85 -6.39
N GLY A 567 12.08 -21.64 -5.83
CA GLY A 567 12.62 -20.46 -6.49
C GLY A 567 11.71 -19.91 -7.59
N ILE A 568 10.45 -20.33 -7.64
CA ILE A 568 9.53 -20.02 -8.74
C ILE A 568 8.66 -18.81 -8.38
N VAL A 569 8.58 -17.85 -9.29
CA VAL A 569 7.53 -16.82 -9.30
C VAL A 569 6.45 -17.24 -10.27
N THR A 570 5.20 -17.29 -9.81
CA THR A 570 4.03 -17.64 -10.62
C THR A 570 3.02 -16.50 -10.59
N SER A 571 2.53 -16.10 -11.76
CA SER A 571 1.49 -15.07 -11.89
C SER A 571 0.14 -15.67 -12.31
N TYR A 572 -0.91 -15.16 -11.69
CA TYR A 572 -2.29 -15.60 -11.84
C TYR A 572 -3.17 -14.44 -12.27
N ARG A 573 -4.21 -14.73 -13.06
CA ARG A 573 -5.25 -13.77 -13.43
C ARG A 573 -6.63 -14.33 -13.14
N PHE A 574 -7.55 -13.44 -12.76
CA PHE A 574 -8.94 -13.78 -12.50
C PHE A 574 -9.88 -12.81 -13.22
N ASP A 575 -10.89 -13.33 -13.91
CA ASP A 575 -11.88 -12.54 -14.64
C ASP A 575 -13.09 -12.22 -13.75
N THR A 576 -13.17 -10.96 -13.30
CA THR A 576 -14.24 -10.50 -12.42
C THR A 576 -15.61 -10.40 -13.10
N ARG A 577 -15.68 -10.51 -14.44
CA ARG A 577 -16.94 -10.60 -15.17
C ARG A 577 -17.60 -11.97 -15.03
N SER A 578 -16.81 -12.98 -14.68
CA SER A 578 -17.22 -14.37 -14.51
C SER A 578 -16.88 -14.83 -13.10
N PRO A 579 -17.64 -14.43 -12.06
CA PRO A 579 -17.25 -14.62 -10.66
C PRO A 579 -17.09 -16.09 -10.23
N ASN A 580 -17.70 -17.03 -10.98
CA ASN A 580 -17.61 -18.48 -10.78
C ASN A 580 -16.52 -19.15 -11.64
N SER A 581 -15.71 -18.38 -12.37
CA SER A 581 -14.62 -18.91 -13.19
C SER A 581 -13.40 -19.27 -12.34
N ASP A 582 -12.57 -20.16 -12.86
CA ASP A 582 -11.31 -20.53 -12.25
C ASP A 582 -10.28 -19.40 -12.37
N VAL A 583 -9.34 -19.38 -11.42
CA VAL A 583 -8.15 -18.56 -11.50
C VAL A 583 -7.16 -19.19 -12.47
N ILE A 584 -6.67 -18.40 -13.42
CA ILE A 584 -5.79 -18.87 -14.50
C ILE A 584 -4.34 -18.53 -14.16
N LYS A 585 -3.50 -19.55 -14.01
CA LYS A 585 -2.04 -19.40 -14.06
C LYS A 585 -1.62 -19.02 -15.48
N PHE A 586 -0.88 -17.93 -15.65
CA PHE A 586 -0.56 -17.42 -17.00
C PHE A 586 0.92 -17.14 -17.27
N ASP A 587 1.73 -16.88 -16.24
CA ASP A 587 3.18 -16.77 -16.37
C ASP A 587 3.90 -17.50 -15.23
N GLN A 588 5.13 -17.92 -15.49
CA GLN A 588 6.02 -18.50 -14.51
C GLN A 588 7.48 -18.31 -14.92
N PHE A 589 8.34 -18.01 -13.95
CA PHE A 589 9.80 -17.96 -14.12
C PHE A 589 10.53 -18.35 -12.83
N VAL A 590 11.83 -18.64 -12.93
CA VAL A 590 12.66 -19.11 -11.81
C VAL A 590 13.69 -18.03 -11.45
N LEU A 591 13.76 -17.68 -10.17
CA LEU A 591 14.88 -16.95 -9.59
C LEU A 591 16.01 -17.95 -9.33
N LYS A 592 17.08 -17.89 -10.12
CA LYS A 592 18.24 -18.74 -9.92
C LYS A 592 19.10 -18.20 -8.77
N PRO A 593 19.40 -18.99 -7.73
CA PRO A 593 20.48 -18.65 -6.79
C PRO A 593 21.75 -18.35 -7.59
N ARG A 594 22.42 -17.24 -7.28
CA ARG A 594 23.73 -16.93 -7.86
C ARG A 594 24.79 -17.28 -6.82
N ASP A 595 25.74 -18.12 -7.21
CA ASP A 595 26.89 -18.52 -6.40
C ASP A 595 27.78 -17.32 -6.02
#